data_AF-A0A7Z0SBH8-F1
#
_entry.id   AF-A0A7Z0SBH8-F1
#
_cell.length_a   1.000
_cell.length_b   1.000
_cell.length_c   1.000
_cell.angle_alpha   90.00
_cell.angle_beta   90.00
_cell.angle_gamma   90.00
#
_symmetry.space_group_name_H-M   'P 1'
#
loop_
_entity.id
_entity.type
_entity.pdbx_description
1 polymer ?
#
loop_
_entity_poly.entity_id
_entity_poly.type
_entity_poly.pdbx_seq_one_letter_code
_entity_poly.pdbx_strand_id
1 'polypeptide(L)'
;SDLNVLRQTQRLRDDTARSVAIFSLLAVLLAVVLSRVLTRPLEMMVKAARRFSRDHVMGELPLDRTDEIGQLARGFRDMQVEIRAHMAELRESRNQLQHLARHDALTGLPNRLMFFDRLEHALAGARRSGAKLAVFFIDLDRFKEINDSLGHAAGDEVLKAVAQRLRSMVREAGT
;
A
#
# COMPACT_ATOMS: atom_id res chain seq x y z
N SER A 1 51.61 42.26 -48.15
CA SER A 1 51.13 42.42 -46.77
C SER A 1 49.76 41.76 -46.58
N ASP A 2 48.76 42.05 -47.43
CA ASP A 2 47.36 41.64 -47.21
C ASP A 2 47.11 40.11 -47.30
N LEU A 3 47.80 39.40 -48.19
CA LEU A 3 47.71 37.93 -48.31
C LEU A 3 48.19 37.18 -47.06
N ASN A 4 49.15 37.73 -46.30
CA ASN A 4 49.62 37.12 -45.05
C ASN A 4 48.64 37.38 -43.90
N VAL A 5 48.03 38.57 -43.86
CA VAL A 5 46.99 38.90 -42.87
C VAL A 5 45.76 38.01 -43.08
N LEU A 6 45.32 37.80 -44.33
CA LEU A 6 44.19 36.92 -44.65
C LEU A 6 44.46 35.44 -44.27
N ARG A 7 45.68 34.95 -44.47
CA ARG A 7 46.05 33.58 -44.05
C ARG A 7 46.13 33.43 -42.53
N GLN A 8 46.61 34.45 -41.82
CA GLN A 8 46.64 34.44 -40.35
C GLN A 8 45.24 34.47 -39.76
N THR A 9 44.34 35.31 -40.29
CA THR A 9 42.95 35.37 -39.81
C THR A 9 42.19 34.07 -40.09
N GLN A 10 42.43 33.43 -41.24
CA GLN A 10 41.87 32.10 -41.54
C GLN A 10 42.38 31.03 -40.58
N ARG A 11 43.70 30.96 -40.30
CA ARG A 11 44.26 29.99 -39.34
C ARG A 11 43.71 30.18 -37.92
N LEU A 12 43.65 31.42 -37.43
CA LEU A 12 43.07 31.75 -36.12
C LEU A 12 41.60 31.34 -36.03
N ARG A 13 40.81 31.56 -37.10
CA ARG A 13 39.41 31.13 -37.17
C ARG A 13 39.28 29.60 -37.12
N ASP A 14 40.13 28.89 -37.85
CA ASP A 14 40.08 27.44 -37.91
C ASP A 14 40.53 26.80 -36.57
N ASP A 15 41.57 27.36 -35.92
CA ASP A 15 42.05 26.92 -34.61
C ASP A 15 41.03 27.16 -33.49
N THR A 16 40.35 28.32 -33.51
CA THR A 16 39.28 28.63 -32.55
C THR A 16 38.06 27.72 -32.77
N ALA A 17 37.63 27.53 -34.03
CA ALA A 17 36.54 26.62 -34.36
C ALA A 17 36.83 25.18 -33.92
N ARG A 18 38.07 24.71 -34.13
CA ARG A 18 38.52 23.38 -33.69
C ARG A 18 38.49 23.24 -32.17
N SER A 19 38.97 24.25 -31.45
CA SER A 19 38.96 24.26 -29.99
C SER A 19 37.53 24.20 -29.44
N VAL A 20 36.63 25.02 -29.98
CA VAL A 20 35.20 25.01 -29.61
C VAL A 20 34.56 23.65 -29.88
N ALA A 21 34.83 23.03 -31.03
CA ALA A 21 34.31 21.70 -31.35
C ALA A 21 34.79 20.63 -30.35
N ILE A 22 36.07 20.66 -29.98
CA ILE A 22 36.64 19.72 -28.99
C ILE A 22 35.98 19.91 -27.62
N PHE A 23 35.89 21.14 -27.12
CA PHE A 23 35.25 21.41 -25.84
C PHE A 23 33.77 21.04 -25.83
N SER A 24 33.07 21.26 -26.94
CA SER A 24 31.66 20.86 -27.07
C SER A 24 31.51 19.34 -27.01
N LEU A 25 32.38 18.59 -27.72
CA LEU A 25 32.37 17.14 -27.69
C LEU A 25 32.71 16.60 -26.30
N LEU A 26 33.70 17.20 -25.63
CA LEU A 26 34.07 16.85 -24.26
C LEU A 26 32.93 17.10 -23.28
N ALA A 27 32.22 18.22 -23.41
CA ALA A 27 31.07 18.55 -22.58
C ALA A 27 29.93 17.53 -22.78
N VAL A 28 29.63 17.13 -24.01
CA VAL A 28 28.63 16.10 -24.31
C VAL A 28 29.07 14.75 -23.74
N LEU A 29 30.34 14.35 -23.90
CA LEU A 29 30.86 13.11 -23.34
C LEU A 29 30.75 13.11 -21.81
N LEU A 30 31.17 14.20 -21.15
CA LEU A 30 31.07 14.36 -19.70
C LEU A 30 29.62 14.29 -19.23
N ALA A 31 28.69 14.93 -19.93
CA ALA A 31 27.26 14.87 -19.62
C ALA A 31 26.71 13.44 -19.71
N VAL A 32 27.09 12.69 -20.75
CA VAL A 32 26.69 11.27 -20.91
C VAL A 32 27.27 10.40 -19.79
N VAL A 33 28.54 10.62 -19.42
CA VAL A 33 29.19 9.90 -18.31
C VAL A 33 28.49 10.21 -16.98
N LEU A 34 28.27 11.49 -16.68
CA LEU A 34 27.59 11.93 -15.46
C LEU A 34 26.16 11.35 -15.37
N SER A 35 25.43 11.37 -16.48
CA SER A 35 24.08 10.80 -16.58
C SER A 35 24.07 9.30 -16.24
N ARG A 36 25.05 8.53 -16.74
CA ARG A 36 25.14 7.08 -16.50
C ARG A 36 25.63 6.73 -15.11
N VAL A 37 26.60 7.47 -14.58
CA VAL A 37 27.27 7.14 -13.31
C VAL A 37 26.48 7.63 -12.10
N LEU A 38 25.77 8.76 -12.21
CA LEU A 38 25.06 9.42 -11.10
C LEU A 38 23.56 9.52 -11.33
N THR A 39 23.12 10.20 -12.40
CA THR A 39 21.70 10.56 -12.58
C THR A 39 20.80 9.33 -12.70
N ARG A 40 21.16 8.37 -13.56
CA ARG A 40 20.33 7.18 -13.81
C ARG A 40 20.16 6.31 -12.56
N PRO A 41 21.20 5.94 -11.80
CA PRO A 41 21.04 5.23 -10.52
C PRO A 41 20.13 5.94 -9.52
N LEU A 42 20.30 7.26 -9.35
CA LEU A 42 19.47 8.04 -8.43
C LEU A 42 18.00 8.04 -8.85
N GLU A 43 17.71 8.19 -10.14
CA GLU A 43 16.33 8.07 -10.65
C GLU A 43 15.72 6.70 -10.36
N MET A 44 16.49 5.61 -10.50
CA MET A 44 16.01 4.27 -10.16
C MET A 44 15.64 4.17 -8.68
N MET A 45 16.50 4.69 -7.80
CA MET A 45 16.24 4.70 -6.36
C MET A 45 15.00 5.51 -6.00
N VAL A 46 14.82 6.70 -6.58
CA VAL A 46 13.62 7.53 -6.36
C VAL A 46 12.36 6.81 -6.84
N LYS A 47 12.41 6.16 -8.02
CA LYS A 47 11.30 5.37 -8.54
C LYS A 47 10.99 4.18 -7.64
N ALA A 48 12.01 3.46 -7.17
CA ALA A 48 11.87 2.34 -6.24
C ALA A 48 11.24 2.81 -4.92
N ALA A 49 11.67 3.94 -4.36
CA ALA A 49 11.11 4.51 -3.14
C ALA A 49 9.64 4.92 -3.28
N ARG A 50 9.30 5.62 -4.36
CA ARG A 50 7.89 6.00 -4.64
C ARG A 50 6.99 4.79 -4.83
N ARG A 51 7.46 3.76 -5.54
CA ARG A 51 6.70 2.53 -5.77
C ARG A 51 6.53 1.73 -4.47
N PHE A 52 7.57 1.64 -3.66
CA PHE A 52 7.49 0.98 -2.36
C PHE A 52 6.54 1.72 -1.40
N SER A 53 6.59 3.05 -1.38
CA SER A 53 5.67 3.84 -0.54
C SER A 53 4.20 3.69 -0.93
N ARG A 54 3.88 3.62 -2.23
CA ARG A 54 2.48 3.47 -2.70
C ARG A 54 1.99 2.03 -2.60
N ASP A 55 2.76 1.10 -3.15
CA ASP A 55 2.29 -0.26 -3.44
C ASP A 55 3.00 -1.32 -2.58
N HIS A 56 4.00 -0.93 -1.77
CA HIS A 56 4.85 -1.84 -0.99
C HIS A 56 5.56 -2.90 -1.86
N VAL A 57 5.76 -2.58 -3.14
CA VAL A 57 6.43 -3.42 -4.11
C VAL A 57 7.92 -3.09 -4.14
N MET A 58 8.75 -4.13 -4.06
CA MET A 58 10.20 -4.02 -4.18
C MET A 58 10.59 -3.56 -5.58
N GLY A 59 11.25 -2.42 -5.67
CA GLY A 59 11.79 -1.89 -6.92
C GLY A 59 13.18 -2.43 -7.23
N GLU A 60 13.61 -2.26 -8.48
CA GLU A 60 15.00 -2.50 -8.86
C GLU A 60 15.91 -1.42 -8.26
N LEU A 61 17.09 -1.87 -7.81
CA LEU A 61 18.10 -1.02 -7.17
C LEU A 61 19.49 -1.36 -7.75
N PRO A 62 20.40 -0.37 -7.87
CA PRO A 62 21.73 -0.56 -8.43
C PRO A 62 22.68 -1.24 -7.43
N LEU A 63 22.45 -2.54 -7.18
CA LEU A 63 23.17 -3.27 -6.13
C LEU A 63 24.53 -3.84 -6.53
N ASP A 64 24.76 -3.95 -7.83
CA ASP A 64 26.02 -4.34 -8.43
C ASP A 64 27.15 -3.31 -8.19
N ARG A 65 26.78 -2.09 -7.77
CA ARG A 65 27.73 -1.03 -7.46
C ARG A 65 28.42 -1.20 -6.11
N THR A 66 29.69 -0.85 -6.05
CA THR A 66 30.53 -0.91 -4.84
C THR A 66 30.83 0.47 -4.23
N ASP A 67 30.31 1.53 -4.83
CA ASP A 67 30.46 2.92 -4.36
C ASP A 67 29.39 3.31 -3.33
N GLU A 68 29.35 4.60 -2.95
CA GLU A 68 28.39 5.18 -2.00
C GLU A 68 26.95 4.98 -2.48
N ILE A 69 26.71 5.05 -3.79
CA ILE A 69 25.37 4.80 -4.37
C ILE A 69 24.99 3.33 -4.16
N GLY A 70 25.92 2.40 -4.37
CA GLY A 70 25.71 0.98 -4.08
C GLY A 70 25.45 0.70 -2.60
N GLN A 71 26.18 1.36 -1.70
CA GLN A 71 25.97 1.24 -0.25
C GLN A 71 24.58 1.75 0.14
N LEU A 72 24.17 2.92 -0.37
CA LEU A 72 22.84 3.48 -0.14
C LEU A 72 21.75 2.56 -0.70
N ALA A 73 21.97 1.97 -1.88
CA ALA A 73 21.02 1.04 -2.50
C ALA A 73 20.82 -0.23 -1.68
N ARG A 74 21.90 -0.79 -1.09
CA ARG A 74 21.81 -1.93 -0.17
C ARG A 74 21.07 -1.57 1.12
N GLY A 75 21.43 -0.47 1.78
CA GLY A 75 20.74 -0.02 2.98
C GLY A 75 19.26 0.27 2.73
N PHE A 76 18.92 0.82 1.56
CA PHE A 76 17.52 1.01 1.17
C PHE A 76 16.80 -0.32 0.93
N ARG A 77 17.44 -1.33 0.31
CA ARG A 77 16.88 -2.68 0.18
C ARG A 77 16.60 -3.31 1.54
N ASP A 78 17.54 -3.21 2.48
CA ASP A 78 17.39 -3.81 3.81
C ASP A 78 16.20 -3.19 4.55
N MET A 79 16.08 -1.86 4.51
CA MET A 79 14.93 -1.13 5.04
C MET A 79 13.61 -1.59 4.39
N GLN A 80 13.58 -1.76 3.07
CA GLN A 80 12.36 -2.22 2.40
C GLN A 80 11.95 -3.63 2.86
N VAL A 81 12.92 -4.53 3.07
CA VAL A 81 12.68 -5.90 3.55
C VAL A 81 12.11 -5.88 4.96
N GLU A 82 12.71 -5.10 5.86
CA GLU A 82 12.27 -4.96 7.25
C GLU A 82 10.85 -4.38 7.34
N ILE A 83 10.59 -3.27 6.64
CA ILE A 83 9.26 -2.66 6.60
C ILE A 83 8.23 -3.67 6.08
N ARG A 84 8.53 -4.40 5.02
CA ARG A 84 7.59 -5.39 4.45
C ARG A 84 7.29 -6.51 5.46
N ALA A 85 8.29 -7.00 6.19
CA ALA A 85 8.11 -8.02 7.21
C ALA A 85 7.19 -7.50 8.33
N HIS A 86 7.45 -6.31 8.87
CA HIS A 86 6.60 -5.69 9.89
C HIS A 86 5.16 -5.46 9.42
N MET A 87 4.95 -5.03 8.17
CA MET A 87 3.61 -4.87 7.64
C MET A 87 2.86 -6.20 7.49
N ALA A 88 3.58 -7.29 7.16
CA ALA A 88 2.98 -8.63 7.10
C ALA A 88 2.56 -9.11 8.49
N GLU A 89 3.42 -8.96 9.49
CA GLU A 89 3.13 -9.29 10.89
C GLU A 89 1.94 -8.50 11.44
N LEU A 90 1.89 -7.18 11.18
CA LEU A 90 0.78 -6.33 11.60
C LEU A 90 -0.55 -6.75 10.94
N ARG A 91 -0.52 -7.14 9.67
CA ARG A 91 -1.71 -7.65 8.96
C ARG A 91 -2.18 -8.96 9.57
N GLU A 92 -1.27 -9.87 9.86
CA GLU A 92 -1.60 -11.15 10.50
C GLU A 92 -2.19 -10.94 11.90
N SER A 93 -1.55 -10.11 12.72
CA SER A 93 -2.08 -9.75 14.04
C SER A 93 -3.47 -9.10 13.96
N ARG A 94 -3.70 -8.21 12.99
CA ARG A 94 -5.03 -7.62 12.74
C ARG A 94 -6.05 -8.67 12.31
N ASN A 95 -5.69 -9.62 11.46
CA ASN A 95 -6.56 -10.70 11.05
C ASN A 95 -6.91 -11.60 12.24
N GLN A 96 -5.93 -11.91 13.09
CA GLN A 96 -6.16 -12.67 14.32
C GLN A 96 -7.05 -11.92 15.30
N LEU A 97 -6.86 -10.61 15.49
CA LEU A 97 -7.74 -9.78 16.31
C LEU A 97 -9.17 -9.74 15.75
N GLN A 98 -9.33 -9.58 14.42
CA GLN A 98 -10.64 -9.65 13.78
C GLN A 98 -11.27 -11.04 13.92
N HIS A 99 -10.46 -12.09 13.84
CA HIS A 99 -10.91 -13.46 14.03
C HIS A 99 -11.33 -13.75 15.48
N LEU A 100 -10.61 -13.20 16.46
CA LEU A 100 -10.96 -13.28 17.88
C LEU A 100 -12.20 -12.44 18.21
N ALA A 101 -12.38 -11.31 17.54
CA ALA A 101 -13.56 -10.47 17.64
C ALA A 101 -14.74 -11.05 16.84
N ARG A 102 -15.21 -12.26 17.17
CA ARG A 102 -16.39 -12.90 16.55
C ARG A 102 -17.72 -12.26 16.93
N HIS A 103 -17.70 -11.33 17.89
CA HIS A 103 -18.87 -10.71 18.45
C HIS A 103 -18.86 -9.20 18.25
N ASP A 104 -20.05 -8.62 18.07
CA ASP A 104 -20.26 -7.18 18.10
C ASP A 104 -20.01 -6.65 19.51
N ALA A 105 -19.18 -5.62 19.65
CA ALA A 105 -18.71 -5.14 20.95
C ALA A 105 -19.83 -4.50 21.79
N LEU A 106 -20.85 -3.93 21.15
CA LEU A 106 -21.95 -3.26 21.83
C LEU A 106 -23.00 -4.27 22.34
N THR A 107 -23.38 -5.22 21.49
CA THR A 107 -24.50 -6.14 21.75
C THR A 107 -24.07 -7.54 22.20
N GLY A 108 -22.81 -7.91 21.97
CA GLY A 108 -22.29 -9.26 22.19
C GLY A 108 -22.84 -10.33 21.24
N LEU A 109 -23.68 -9.97 20.25
CA LEU A 109 -24.16 -10.91 19.23
C LEU A 109 -23.04 -11.29 18.25
N PRO A 110 -23.14 -12.41 17.52
CA PRO A 110 -22.25 -12.71 16.42
C PRO A 110 -22.16 -11.51 15.46
N ASN A 111 -20.94 -11.07 15.17
CA ASN A 111 -20.75 -10.02 14.18
C ASN A 111 -21.00 -10.55 12.76
N ARG A 112 -20.91 -9.68 11.76
CA ARG A 112 -21.13 -10.03 10.37
C ARG A 112 -20.23 -11.17 9.89
N LEU A 113 -18.96 -11.22 10.33
CA LEU A 113 -18.01 -12.27 9.96
C LEU A 113 -18.46 -13.63 10.51
N MET A 114 -18.76 -13.70 11.81
CA MET A 114 -19.24 -14.93 12.45
C MET A 114 -20.60 -15.39 11.92
N PHE A 115 -21.49 -14.44 11.57
CA PHE A 115 -22.76 -14.76 10.93
C PHE A 115 -22.56 -15.47 9.59
N PHE A 116 -21.70 -14.95 8.70
CA PHE A 116 -21.45 -15.58 7.41
C PHE A 116 -20.76 -16.93 7.54
N ASP A 117 -19.79 -17.06 8.46
CA ASP A 117 -19.15 -18.33 8.77
C ASP A 117 -20.19 -19.38 9.22
N ARG A 118 -21.09 -19.01 10.14
CA ARG A 118 -22.19 -19.89 10.57
C ARG A 118 -23.19 -20.19 9.45
N LEU A 119 -23.49 -19.22 8.59
CA LEU A 119 -24.39 -19.39 7.47
C LEU A 119 -23.84 -20.39 6.45
N GLU A 120 -22.55 -20.32 6.13
CA GLU A 120 -21.90 -21.28 5.23
C GLU A 120 -21.95 -22.71 5.79
N HIS A 121 -21.63 -22.88 7.08
CA HIS A 121 -21.75 -24.16 7.77
C HIS A 121 -23.19 -24.70 7.74
N ALA A 122 -24.18 -23.84 8.03
CA ALA A 122 -25.60 -24.21 8.02
C ALA A 122 -26.09 -24.59 6.61
N LEU A 123 -25.67 -23.87 5.57
CA LEU A 123 -25.98 -24.19 4.17
C LEU A 123 -25.38 -25.54 3.75
N ALA A 124 -24.13 -25.80 4.12
CA ALA A 124 -23.48 -27.07 3.84
C ALA A 124 -24.19 -28.24 4.56
N GLY A 125 -24.60 -28.03 5.81
CA GLY A 125 -25.41 -28.99 6.56
C GLY A 125 -26.77 -29.27 5.91
N ALA A 126 -27.50 -28.22 5.55
CA ALA A 126 -28.80 -28.30 4.87
C ALA A 126 -28.71 -29.06 3.53
N ARG A 127 -27.66 -28.81 2.73
CA ARG A 127 -27.40 -29.55 1.48
C ARG A 127 -27.19 -31.04 1.72
N ARG A 128 -26.51 -31.43 2.80
CA ARG A 128 -26.25 -32.85 3.13
C ARG A 128 -27.47 -33.57 3.67
N SER A 129 -28.29 -32.89 4.49
CA SER A 129 -29.46 -33.50 5.14
C SER A 129 -30.76 -33.35 4.35
N GLY A 130 -30.75 -32.57 3.27
CA GLY A 130 -31.98 -32.18 2.56
C GLY A 130 -32.88 -31.22 3.36
N ALA A 131 -32.39 -30.68 4.48
CA ALA A 131 -33.13 -29.73 5.30
C ALA A 131 -33.26 -28.36 4.61
N LYS A 132 -34.30 -27.61 4.97
CA LYS A 132 -34.48 -26.21 4.54
C LYS A 132 -33.87 -25.27 5.58
N LEU A 133 -33.19 -24.23 5.11
CA LEU A 133 -32.64 -23.16 5.94
C LEU A 133 -33.44 -21.87 5.69
N ALA A 134 -33.79 -21.16 6.75
CA ALA A 134 -34.40 -19.83 6.69
C ALA A 134 -33.48 -18.81 7.38
N VAL A 135 -33.38 -17.62 6.80
CA VAL A 135 -32.62 -16.49 7.36
C VAL A 135 -33.58 -15.32 7.55
N PHE A 136 -33.62 -14.78 8.75
CA PHE A 136 -34.42 -13.60 9.08
C PHE A 136 -33.51 -12.37 9.13
N PHE A 137 -33.93 -11.31 8.44
CA PHE A 137 -33.31 -9.99 8.55
C PHE A 137 -34.29 -9.08 9.31
N ILE A 138 -33.83 -8.52 10.43
CA ILE A 138 -34.65 -7.72 11.34
C ILE A 138 -34.00 -6.34 11.43
N ASP A 139 -34.78 -5.30 11.21
CA ASP A 139 -34.37 -3.91 11.37
C ASP A 139 -35.24 -3.24 12.46
N LEU A 140 -34.71 -2.18 13.10
CA LEU A 140 -35.43 -1.46 14.15
C LEU A 140 -36.10 -0.21 13.58
N ASP A 141 -37.43 -0.26 13.50
CA ASP A 141 -38.23 0.87 13.02
C ASP A 141 -37.98 2.14 13.84
N ARG A 142 -37.80 3.26 13.12
CA ARG A 142 -37.60 4.61 13.70
C ARG A 142 -36.44 4.73 14.69
N PHE A 143 -35.46 3.82 14.66
CA PHE A 143 -34.30 3.86 15.56
C PHE A 143 -33.51 5.18 15.47
N LYS A 144 -33.46 5.80 14.28
CA LYS A 144 -32.84 7.11 14.09
C LYS A 144 -33.50 8.22 14.94
N GLU A 145 -34.82 8.22 15.07
CA GLU A 145 -35.53 9.23 15.86
C GLU A 145 -35.21 9.13 17.35
N ILE A 146 -34.95 7.91 17.85
CA ILE A 146 -34.49 7.68 19.22
C ILE A 146 -33.10 8.31 19.40
N ASN A 147 -32.17 8.06 18.48
CA ASN A 147 -30.83 8.66 18.53
C ASN A 147 -30.89 10.19 18.46
N ASP A 148 -31.72 10.74 17.58
CA ASP A 148 -31.81 12.18 17.36
C ASP A 148 -32.48 12.89 18.56
N SER A 149 -33.42 12.24 19.24
CA SER A 149 -34.17 12.82 20.37
C SER A 149 -33.50 12.61 21.73
N LEU A 150 -32.85 11.45 21.94
CA LEU A 150 -32.34 11.01 23.24
C LEU A 150 -30.81 10.77 23.25
N GLY A 151 -30.15 10.93 22.11
CA GLY A 151 -28.72 10.72 21.95
C GLY A 151 -28.33 9.27 21.70
N HIS A 152 -27.10 9.07 21.19
CA HIS A 152 -26.58 7.75 20.83
C HIS A 152 -26.50 6.78 22.01
N ALA A 153 -26.20 7.24 23.23
CA ALA A 153 -26.16 6.38 24.40
C ALA A 153 -27.52 5.71 24.70
N ALA A 154 -28.63 6.41 24.46
CA ALA A 154 -29.97 5.81 24.59
C ALA A 154 -30.24 4.77 23.50
N GLY A 155 -29.80 5.04 22.26
CA GLY A 155 -29.87 4.06 21.18
C GLY A 155 -29.05 2.81 21.46
N ASP A 156 -27.85 2.96 22.04
CA ASP A 156 -26.99 1.84 22.45
C ASP A 156 -27.68 0.93 23.46
N GLU A 157 -28.37 1.50 24.45
CA GLU A 157 -29.15 0.72 25.42
C GLU A 157 -30.34 -0.01 24.78
N VAL A 158 -31.01 0.62 23.80
CA VAL A 158 -32.06 -0.04 23.01
C VAL A 158 -31.48 -1.22 22.23
N LEU A 159 -30.33 -1.06 21.57
CA LEU A 159 -29.66 -2.13 20.83
C LEU A 159 -29.27 -3.30 21.74
N LYS A 160 -28.70 -3.02 22.92
CA LYS A 160 -28.39 -4.05 23.94
C LYS A 160 -29.64 -4.80 24.38
N ALA A 161 -30.72 -4.08 24.69
CA ALA A 161 -31.98 -4.69 25.12
C ALA A 161 -32.60 -5.58 24.03
N VAL A 162 -32.60 -5.12 22.77
CA VAL A 162 -33.06 -5.91 21.62
C VAL A 162 -32.19 -7.16 21.45
N ALA A 163 -30.87 -7.01 21.49
CA ALA A 163 -29.95 -8.14 21.37
C ALA A 163 -30.17 -9.21 22.46
N GLN A 164 -30.37 -8.77 23.70
CA GLN A 164 -30.66 -9.67 24.81
C GLN A 164 -32.00 -10.41 24.60
N ARG A 165 -33.04 -9.70 24.13
CA ARG A 165 -34.34 -10.30 23.79
C ARG A 165 -34.20 -11.34 22.68
N LEU A 166 -33.51 -11.00 21.58
CA LEU A 166 -33.27 -11.95 20.48
C LEU A 166 -32.50 -13.18 20.94
N ARG A 167 -31.45 -13.01 21.75
CA ARG A 167 -30.70 -14.14 22.31
C ARG A 167 -31.57 -15.04 23.18
N SER A 168 -32.51 -14.49 23.94
CA SER A 168 -33.42 -15.29 24.78
C SER A 168 -34.48 -16.06 23.97
N MET A 169 -34.83 -15.59 22.77
CA MET A 169 -35.82 -16.23 21.90
C MET A 169 -35.23 -17.37 21.05
N VAL A 170 -33.92 -17.31 20.77
CA VAL A 170 -33.24 -18.31 19.97
C VAL A 170 -32.69 -19.39 20.92
N ARG A 171 -33.16 -20.63 20.74
CA ARG A 171 -32.63 -21.80 21.47
C ARG A 171 -31.12 -21.89 21.23
N GLU A 172 -30.31 -22.20 22.25
CA GLU A 172 -28.91 -22.58 22.05
C GLU A 172 -28.87 -23.82 21.15
N ALA A 173 -28.80 -23.61 19.84
CA ALA A 173 -28.33 -24.63 18.93
C ALA A 173 -26.84 -24.75 19.22
N GLY A 174 -26.47 -25.85 19.88
CA GLY A 174 -25.08 -26.16 20.20
C GLY A 174 -24.18 -25.99 18.98
N THR A 175 -22.94 -25.62 19.31
CA THR A 175 -21.73 -25.79 18.50
C THR A 175 -21.82 -26.80 17.36
#